data_AF-A0A538JIG9-F1
#
_entry.id   AF-A0A538JIG9-F1
#
_cell.length_a   1.000
_cell.length_b   1.000
_cell.length_c   1.000
_cell.angle_alpha   90.00
_cell.angle_beta   90.00
_cell.angle_gamma   90.00
#
_symmetry.space_group_name_H-M   'P 1'
#
loop_
_entity.id
_entity.type
_entity.pdbx_description
1 polymer ?
#
loop_
_entity_poly.entity_id
_entity_poly.type
_entity_poly.pdbx_seq_one_letter_code
_entity_poly.pdbx_strand_id
1 'polypeptide(L)'
;MTTDTVTLFLALLSIVAEVTVAATVTLHVAARISPTAARWKSAFADEIGPQALVLAFLVAAISMSGSLYFSEGAHFTPCKLCWYQRIAMYPLVPVLGLAAWRRDDGIRPYAATLAALGAVVSAYHVLLERVPSLDSGACDVANPCTIIWVRRFGYLTIPTMALSAFALVVSLVLTRAGQPRRPVQLEGVSDGDDQVASVLVAPPRR
;
A
#
# COMPACT_ATOMS: atom_id res chain seq x y z
N MET A 1 20.21 7.01 18.16
CA MET A 1 20.45 6.21 16.94
C MET A 1 21.17 7.06 15.92
N THR A 2 22.14 6.51 15.20
CA THR A 2 22.81 7.22 14.10
C THR A 2 21.92 7.22 12.85
N THR A 3 22.06 8.25 12.03
CA THR A 3 21.36 8.35 10.73
C THR A 3 21.69 7.14 9.84
N ASP A 4 22.91 6.63 9.95
CA ASP A 4 23.34 5.44 9.23
C ASP A 4 22.49 4.20 9.57
N THR A 5 22.29 3.91 10.86
CA THR A 5 21.46 2.78 11.32
C THR A 5 20.01 2.93 10.88
N VAL A 6 19.42 4.11 11.02
CA VAL A 6 18.02 4.34 10.64
C VAL A 6 17.83 4.18 9.13
N THR A 7 18.72 4.74 8.33
CA THR A 7 18.64 4.62 6.87
C THR A 7 18.87 3.19 6.39
N LEU A 8 19.77 2.43 7.02
CA LEU A 8 19.94 1.01 6.71
C LEU A 8 18.67 0.21 7.03
N PHE A 9 18.09 0.43 8.22
CA PHE A 9 16.85 -0.24 8.62
C PHE A 9 15.70 0.03 7.65
N LEU A 10 15.47 1.30 7.31
CA LEU A 10 14.43 1.69 6.35
C LEU A 10 14.69 1.11 4.96
N ALA A 11 15.95 1.09 4.50
CA ALA A 11 16.31 0.51 3.21
C ALA A 11 16.05 -1.01 3.16
N LEU A 12 16.33 -1.75 4.24
CA LEU A 12 16.01 -3.17 4.32
C LEU A 12 14.49 -3.41 4.27
N LEU A 13 13.70 -2.60 4.98
CA LEU A 13 12.24 -2.66 4.90
C LEU A 13 11.74 -2.36 3.48
N SER A 14 12.34 -1.40 2.78
CA SER A 14 11.99 -1.09 1.39
C SER A 14 12.27 -2.24 0.44
N ILE A 15 13.37 -2.99 0.62
CA ILE A 15 13.65 -4.20 -0.17
C ILE A 15 12.56 -5.26 0.07
N VAL A 16 12.18 -5.49 1.33
CA VAL A 16 11.09 -6.42 1.65
C VAL A 16 9.78 -5.96 1.00
N ALA A 17 9.49 -4.66 1.02
CA ALA A 17 8.33 -4.09 0.36
C ALA A 17 8.36 -4.31 -1.15
N GLU A 18 9.48 -4.03 -1.81
CA GLU A 18 9.66 -4.24 -3.26
C GLU A 18 9.45 -5.70 -3.66
N VAL A 19 10.06 -6.65 -2.93
CA VAL A 19 9.88 -8.08 -3.17
C VAL A 19 8.43 -8.50 -2.99
N THR A 20 7.76 -8.01 -1.93
CA THR A 20 6.35 -8.31 -1.65
C THR A 20 5.43 -7.77 -2.75
N VAL A 21 5.66 -6.53 -3.19
CA VAL A 21 4.90 -5.90 -4.28
C VAL A 21 5.12 -6.67 -5.58
N ALA A 22 6.37 -6.99 -5.93
CA ALA A 22 6.69 -7.75 -7.13
C ALA A 22 6.01 -9.12 -7.13
N ALA A 23 6.08 -9.87 -6.02
CA ALA A 23 5.41 -11.15 -5.87
C ALA A 23 3.88 -11.02 -6.01
N THR A 24 3.28 -9.99 -5.41
CA THR A 24 1.84 -9.73 -5.49
C THR A 24 1.39 -9.42 -6.92
N VAL A 25 2.14 -8.58 -7.62
CA VAL A 25 1.90 -8.21 -9.03
C VAL A 25 2.07 -9.44 -9.93
N THR A 26 3.15 -10.20 -9.78
CA THR A 26 3.38 -11.43 -10.55
C THR A 26 2.25 -12.43 -10.34
N LEU A 27 1.81 -12.63 -9.09
CA LEU A 27 0.69 -13.51 -8.79
C LEU A 27 -0.62 -12.99 -9.40
N HIS A 28 -0.86 -11.67 -9.38
CA HIS A 28 -2.02 -11.05 -10.01
C HIS A 28 -2.04 -11.21 -11.52
N VAL A 29 -0.89 -11.06 -12.19
CA VAL A 29 -0.75 -11.25 -13.63
C VAL A 29 -0.87 -12.74 -14.00
N ALA A 30 -0.17 -13.62 -13.27
CA ALA A 30 -0.24 -15.06 -13.47
C ALA A 30 -1.66 -15.61 -13.29
N ALA A 31 -2.43 -15.07 -12.33
CA ALA A 31 -3.83 -15.43 -12.12
C ALA A 31 -4.75 -15.08 -13.31
N ARG A 32 -4.33 -14.21 -14.24
CA ARG A 32 -5.07 -13.93 -15.49
C ARG A 32 -4.90 -15.03 -16.54
N ILE A 33 -3.83 -15.81 -16.45
CA ILE A 33 -3.45 -16.82 -17.46
C ILE A 33 -3.55 -18.25 -16.95
N SER A 34 -3.44 -18.48 -15.64
CA SER A 34 -3.41 -19.82 -15.04
C SER A 34 -4.48 -19.98 -13.95
N PRO A 35 -5.36 -21.01 -14.05
CA PRO A 35 -6.35 -21.29 -13.01
C PRO A 35 -5.69 -21.71 -11.70
N THR A 36 -4.51 -22.33 -11.77
CA THR A 36 -3.70 -22.64 -10.59
C THR A 36 -3.28 -21.35 -9.91
N ALA A 37 -2.65 -20.40 -10.61
CA ALA A 37 -2.24 -19.12 -10.02
C ALA A 37 -3.43 -18.33 -9.44
N ALA A 38 -4.62 -18.42 -10.05
CA ALA A 38 -5.83 -17.83 -9.49
C ALA A 38 -6.23 -18.44 -8.13
N ARG A 39 -6.08 -19.76 -7.95
CA ARG A 39 -6.31 -20.44 -6.66
C ARG A 39 -5.29 -20.03 -5.60
N TRP A 40 -4.02 -19.92 -5.97
CA TRP A 40 -2.96 -19.47 -5.06
C TRP A 40 -3.22 -18.02 -4.62
N LYS A 41 -3.62 -17.17 -5.56
CA LYS A 41 -4.04 -15.79 -5.28
C LYS A 41 -5.20 -15.74 -4.29
N SER A 42 -6.26 -16.52 -4.49
CA SER A 42 -7.42 -16.49 -3.57
C SER A 42 -7.04 -17.01 -2.19
N ALA A 43 -6.32 -18.12 -2.10
CA ALA A 43 -5.87 -18.67 -0.82
C ALA A 43 -5.01 -17.67 -0.03
N PHE A 44 -4.08 -16.99 -0.71
CA PHE A 44 -3.25 -15.97 -0.09
C PHE A 44 -4.06 -14.73 0.34
N ALA A 45 -5.01 -14.31 -0.48
CA ALA A 45 -5.87 -13.18 -0.17
C ALA A 45 -6.81 -13.47 1.01
N ASP A 46 -7.26 -14.72 1.18
CA ASP A 46 -8.07 -15.15 2.32
C ASP A 46 -7.26 -15.14 3.62
N GLU A 47 -5.99 -15.54 3.57
CA GLU A 47 -5.09 -15.55 4.73
C GLU A 47 -4.67 -14.13 5.15
N ILE A 48 -4.26 -13.29 4.20
CA ILE A 48 -3.72 -11.95 4.51
C ILE A 48 -4.81 -10.88 4.60
N GLY A 49 -5.91 -11.04 3.85
CA GLY A 49 -6.99 -10.06 3.77
C GLY A 49 -7.48 -9.52 5.11
N PRO A 50 -7.66 -10.35 6.16
CA PRO A 50 -8.08 -9.89 7.49
C PRO A 50 -7.06 -8.96 8.18
N GLN A 51 -5.77 -9.10 7.87
CA GLN A 51 -4.66 -8.35 8.47
C GLN A 51 -4.20 -7.18 7.59
N ALA A 52 -4.65 -7.13 6.33
CA ALA A 52 -4.14 -6.21 5.33
C ALA A 52 -4.22 -4.73 5.73
N LEU A 53 -5.30 -4.29 6.38
CA LEU A 53 -5.44 -2.91 6.86
C LEU A 53 -4.48 -2.58 8.00
N VAL A 54 -4.26 -3.51 8.92
CA VAL A 54 -3.28 -3.35 10.02
C VAL A 54 -1.87 -3.26 9.45
N LEU A 55 -1.52 -4.13 8.50
CA LEU A 55 -0.22 -4.10 7.83
C LEU A 55 -0.02 -2.79 7.06
N ALA A 56 -1.04 -2.31 6.35
CA ALA A 56 -0.97 -1.05 5.62
C ALA A 56 -0.80 0.15 6.57
N PHE A 57 -1.48 0.14 7.72
CA PHE A 57 -1.29 1.12 8.78
C PHE A 57 0.16 1.11 9.30
N LEU A 58 0.73 -0.06 9.59
CA LEU A 58 2.10 -0.17 10.09
C LEU A 58 3.12 0.38 9.07
N VAL A 59 2.95 0.08 7.79
CA VAL A 59 3.80 0.62 6.73
C VAL A 59 3.71 2.14 6.68
N ALA A 60 2.50 2.70 6.73
CA ALA A 60 2.29 4.16 6.73
C ALA A 60 2.90 4.81 7.99
N ALA A 61 2.73 4.21 9.16
CA ALA A 61 3.26 4.71 10.42
C ALA A 61 4.79 4.70 10.43
N ILE A 62 5.42 3.60 9.99
CA ILE A 62 6.88 3.49 9.87
C ILE A 62 7.41 4.53 8.85
N SER A 63 6.73 4.69 7.71
CA SER A 63 7.11 5.68 6.71
C SER A 63 7.00 7.12 7.24
N MET A 64 5.95 7.44 7.99
CA MET A 64 5.78 8.74 8.64
C MET A 64 6.89 8.98 9.67
N SER A 65 7.15 8.01 10.55
CA SER A 65 8.20 8.11 11.57
C SER A 65 9.59 8.26 10.95
N GLY A 66 9.91 7.50 9.90
CA GLY A 66 11.17 7.63 9.16
C GLY A 66 11.31 9.01 8.50
N SER A 67 10.24 9.49 7.87
CA SER A 67 10.20 10.84 7.29
C SER A 67 10.41 11.94 8.34
N LEU A 68 9.79 11.83 9.52
CA LEU A 68 9.98 12.78 10.63
C LEU A 68 11.40 12.71 11.21
N TYR A 69 11.97 11.51 11.35
CA TYR A 69 13.36 11.36 11.79
C TYR A 69 14.33 12.06 10.82
N PHE A 70 14.10 11.95 9.50
CA PHE A 70 14.95 12.63 8.54
C PHE A 70 14.91 14.15 8.66
N SER A 71 13.76 14.78 8.90
CA SER A 71 13.70 16.25 9.04
C SER A 71 14.12 16.74 10.42
N GLU A 72 13.64 16.11 11.48
CA GLU A 72 13.86 16.62 12.84
C GLU A 72 15.12 16.06 13.50
N GLY A 73 15.46 14.81 13.21
CA GLY A 73 16.62 14.14 13.81
C GLY A 73 17.90 14.26 12.98
N ALA A 74 17.80 14.08 11.66
CA ALA A 74 18.95 14.16 10.74
C ALA A 74 19.08 15.53 10.05
N HIS A 75 18.14 16.45 10.27
CA HIS A 75 18.12 17.80 9.71
C HIS A 75 18.15 17.86 8.18
N PHE A 76 17.57 16.86 7.51
CA PHE A 76 17.37 16.89 6.06
C PHE A 76 16.13 17.72 5.74
N THR A 77 16.35 18.92 5.20
CA THR A 77 15.26 19.84 4.84
C THR A 77 14.42 19.23 3.70
N PRO A 78 13.10 18.99 3.92
CA PRO A 78 12.26 18.40 2.89
C PRO A 78 12.09 19.35 1.70
N CYS A 79 12.33 18.86 0.49
CA CYS A 79 12.05 19.62 -0.73
C CYS A 79 10.54 19.66 -1.03
N LYS A 80 10.15 20.39 -2.07
CA LYS A 80 8.75 20.54 -2.48
C LYS A 80 8.07 19.20 -2.81
N LEU A 81 8.76 18.28 -3.49
CA LEU A 81 8.20 16.95 -3.77
C LEU A 81 8.09 16.07 -2.53
N CYS A 82 9.04 16.15 -1.58
CA CYS A 82 8.91 15.49 -0.28
C CYS A 82 7.66 15.96 0.48
N TRP A 83 7.31 17.24 0.40
CA TRP A 83 6.07 17.76 0.99
C TRP A 83 4.82 17.12 0.40
N TYR A 84 4.73 16.99 -0.93
CA TYR A 84 3.61 16.31 -1.56
C TYR A 84 3.53 14.83 -1.16
N GLN A 85 4.68 14.14 -1.04
CA GLN A 85 4.72 12.77 -0.51
C GLN A 85 4.22 12.69 0.94
N ARG A 86 4.59 13.65 1.80
CA ARG A 86 4.09 13.73 3.19
C ARG A 86 2.57 13.96 3.24
N ILE A 87 2.05 14.85 2.40
CA ILE A 87 0.60 15.12 2.30
C ILE A 87 -0.15 13.85 1.89
N ALA A 88 0.42 12.99 1.05
CA ALA A 88 -0.17 11.72 0.70
C ALA A 88 -0.02 10.64 1.80
N MET A 89 1.15 10.53 2.43
CA MET A 89 1.44 9.45 3.38
C MET A 89 0.87 9.69 4.79
N TYR A 90 1.00 10.90 5.32
CA TYR A 90 0.71 11.16 6.74
C TYR A 90 -0.77 10.97 7.08
N PRO A 91 -1.74 11.40 6.25
CA PRO A 91 -3.16 11.15 6.52
C PRO A 91 -3.53 9.66 6.52
N LEU A 92 -2.76 8.80 5.83
CA LEU A 92 -3.02 7.36 5.80
C LEU A 92 -2.84 6.73 7.19
N VAL A 93 -2.00 7.29 8.06
CA VAL A 93 -1.75 6.76 9.40
C VAL A 93 -3.02 6.74 10.26
N PRO A 94 -3.68 7.87 10.56
CA PRO A 94 -4.92 7.84 11.33
C PRO A 94 -6.07 7.16 10.59
N VAL A 95 -6.14 7.31 9.27
CA VAL A 95 -7.23 6.75 8.45
C VAL A 95 -7.19 5.21 8.43
N LEU A 96 -6.03 4.62 8.11
CA LEU A 96 -5.85 3.17 8.13
C LEU A 96 -5.87 2.62 9.56
N GLY A 97 -5.33 3.36 10.54
CA GLY A 97 -5.37 2.96 11.94
C GLY A 97 -6.80 2.86 12.49
N LEU A 98 -7.64 3.86 12.21
CA LEU A 98 -9.05 3.83 12.61
C LEU A 98 -9.83 2.73 11.89
N ALA A 99 -9.60 2.56 10.58
CA ALA A 99 -10.25 1.51 9.80
C ALA A 99 -9.83 0.11 10.26
N ALA A 100 -8.55 -0.09 10.59
CA ALA A 100 -8.06 -1.34 11.16
C ALA A 100 -8.71 -1.64 12.52
N TRP A 101 -8.85 -0.63 13.37
CA TRP A 101 -9.51 -0.77 14.68
C TRP A 101 -11.01 -1.10 14.55
N ARG A 102 -11.71 -0.43 13.63
CA ARG A 102 -13.14 -0.63 13.40
C ARG A 102 -13.48 -1.78 12.46
N ARG A 103 -12.48 -2.38 11.81
CA ARG A 103 -12.64 -3.33 10.69
C ARG A 103 -13.50 -2.75 9.57
N ASP A 104 -13.27 -1.49 9.22
CA ASP A 104 -14.01 -0.77 8.17
C ASP A 104 -13.30 -0.91 6.81
N ASP A 105 -13.78 -1.85 6.00
CA ASP A 105 -13.28 -2.05 4.63
C ASP A 105 -13.70 -0.95 3.64
N GLY A 106 -14.64 -0.07 4.03
CA GLY A 106 -15.10 1.06 3.21
C GLY A 106 -14.01 2.09 2.93
N ILE A 107 -12.95 2.11 3.73
CA ILE A 107 -11.84 3.07 3.56
C ILE A 107 -10.92 2.76 2.37
N ARG A 108 -10.91 1.50 1.92
CA ARG A 108 -9.94 0.98 0.95
C ARG A 108 -9.80 1.83 -0.32
N PRO A 109 -10.87 2.25 -1.04
CA PRO A 109 -10.71 3.07 -2.24
C PRO A 109 -10.05 4.43 -1.97
N TYR A 110 -10.34 5.06 -0.82
CA TYR A 110 -9.76 6.35 -0.45
C TYR A 110 -8.27 6.21 -0.13
N ALA A 111 -7.91 5.21 0.68
CA ALA A 111 -6.53 4.91 1.01
C ALA A 111 -5.71 4.53 -0.24
N ALA A 112 -6.26 3.69 -1.11
CA ALA A 112 -5.61 3.30 -2.36
C ALA A 112 -5.39 4.49 -3.30
N THR A 113 -6.40 5.37 -3.44
CA THR A 113 -6.28 6.57 -4.29
C THR A 113 -5.18 7.49 -3.79
N LEU A 114 -5.20 7.81 -2.49
CA LEU A 114 -4.20 8.71 -1.91
C LEU A 114 -2.79 8.11 -1.98
N ALA A 115 -2.63 6.82 -1.67
CA ALA A 115 -1.36 6.13 -1.77
C ALA A 115 -0.85 6.04 -3.23
N ALA A 116 -1.73 5.84 -4.21
CA ALA A 116 -1.36 5.83 -5.62
C ALA A 116 -0.88 7.21 -6.10
N LEU A 117 -1.52 8.30 -5.67
CA LEU A 117 -1.03 9.66 -5.97
C LEU A 117 0.36 9.90 -5.36
N GLY A 118 0.56 9.46 -4.12
CA GLY A 118 1.88 9.49 -3.46
C GLY A 118 2.94 8.68 -4.20
N ALA A 119 2.58 7.50 -4.73
CA ALA A 119 3.46 6.68 -5.56
C ALA A 119 3.86 7.40 -6.86
N VAL A 120 2.91 8.04 -7.55
CA VAL A 120 3.19 8.82 -8.78
C VAL A 120 4.16 9.96 -8.49
N VAL A 121 3.92 10.74 -7.42
CA VAL A 121 4.82 11.82 -7.00
C VAL A 121 6.21 11.27 -6.66
N SER A 122 6.29 10.11 -5.99
CA SER A 122 7.56 9.48 -5.64
C SER A 122 8.32 8.98 -6.85
N ALA A 123 7.64 8.37 -7.82
CA ALA A 123 8.22 7.94 -9.08
C ALA A 123 8.77 9.12 -9.89
N TYR A 124 8.02 10.23 -9.95
CA TYR A 124 8.50 11.46 -10.58
C TYR A 124 9.72 12.06 -9.87
N HIS A 125 9.74 12.03 -8.53
CA HIS A 125 10.88 12.49 -7.75
C HIS A 125 12.13 11.64 -8.02
N VAL A 126 12.00 10.31 -8.03
CA VAL A 126 13.10 9.41 -8.42
C VAL A 126 13.58 9.68 -9.85
N LEU A 127 12.67 10.02 -10.78
CA LEU A 127 13.04 10.40 -12.14
C LEU A 127 13.88 11.68 -12.16
N LEU A 128 13.50 12.71 -11.40
CA LEU A 128 14.28 13.95 -11.28
C LEU A 128 15.67 13.72 -10.67
N GLU A 129 15.78 12.87 -9.63
CA GLU A 129 17.09 12.49 -9.05
C GLU A 129 18.02 11.84 -10.09
N ARG A 130 17.46 11.09 -11.04
CA ARG A 130 18.23 10.36 -12.08
C ARG A 130 18.47 11.18 -13.33
N VAL A 131 17.56 12.09 -13.66
CA VAL A 131 17.63 12.95 -14.85
C VAL A 131 17.37 14.40 -14.43
N PRO A 132 18.34 15.07 -13.79
CA PRO A 132 18.16 16.42 -13.26
C PRO A 132 17.77 17.47 -14.30
N SER A 133 18.09 17.26 -15.58
CA SER A 133 17.72 18.16 -16.69
C SER A 133 16.21 18.27 -16.94
N LEU A 134 15.40 17.37 -16.34
CA LEU A 134 13.94 17.44 -16.39
C LEU A 134 13.35 18.39 -15.34
N ASP A 135 14.15 18.89 -14.40
CA ASP A 135 13.69 19.91 -13.47
C ASP A 135 13.51 21.23 -14.21
N SER A 136 12.25 21.68 -14.31
CA SER A 136 11.87 22.94 -14.95
C SER A 136 12.05 24.16 -14.04
N GLY A 137 12.67 23.99 -12.87
CA GLY A 137 12.76 25.03 -11.83
C GLY A 137 11.50 25.12 -10.97
N ALA A 138 10.67 24.07 -10.97
CA ALA A 138 9.46 24.01 -10.16
C ALA A 138 9.77 23.75 -8.67
N CYS A 139 10.95 23.20 -8.39
CA CYS A 139 11.52 23.04 -7.05
C CYS A 139 12.37 24.25 -6.64
N ASP A 140 12.62 24.39 -5.34
CA ASP A 140 13.38 25.50 -4.78
C ASP A 140 14.86 25.43 -5.21
N VAL A 141 15.47 26.57 -5.56
CA VAL A 141 16.88 26.63 -5.99
C VAL A 141 17.85 26.32 -4.86
N ALA A 142 17.53 26.71 -3.62
CA ALA A 142 18.31 26.43 -2.42
C ALA A 142 18.05 25.03 -1.85
N ASN A 143 16.91 24.40 -2.20
CA ASN A 143 16.59 23.01 -1.82
C ASN A 143 15.97 22.21 -2.99
N PRO A 144 16.76 21.92 -4.05
CA PRO A 144 16.26 21.28 -5.25
C PRO A 144 15.86 19.82 -4.99
N CYS A 145 14.86 19.35 -5.74
CA CYS A 145 14.35 17.97 -5.64
C CYS A 145 15.30 16.92 -6.23
N THR A 146 16.46 17.33 -6.71
CA THR A 146 17.50 16.44 -7.26
C THR A 146 18.57 16.08 -6.22
N ILE A 147 18.53 16.68 -5.02
CA ILE A 147 19.47 16.38 -3.94
C ILE A 147 19.21 14.99 -3.38
N ILE A 148 20.28 14.19 -3.33
CA ILE A 148 20.27 12.86 -2.74
C ILE A 148 20.97 12.90 -1.38
N TRP A 149 20.18 12.99 -0.31
CA TRP A 149 20.67 12.95 1.06
C TRP A 149 21.17 11.57 1.49
N VAL A 150 20.50 10.52 1.01
CA VAL A 150 20.74 9.13 1.40
C VAL A 150 20.74 8.29 0.15
N ARG A 151 21.73 7.38 0.03
CA ARG A 151 21.75 6.34 -0.99
C ARG A 151 22.23 5.04 -0.36
N ARG A 152 21.38 4.01 -0.37
CA ARG A 152 21.71 2.65 0.07
C ARG A 152 21.66 1.70 -1.11
N PHE A 153 22.50 0.67 -1.09
CA PHE A 153 22.55 -0.39 -2.10
C PHE A 153 22.65 0.13 -3.56
N GLY A 154 23.19 1.33 -3.77
CA GLY A 154 23.36 1.97 -5.08
C GLY A 154 22.11 2.68 -5.66
N TYR A 155 20.89 2.29 -5.27
CA TYR A 155 19.65 2.82 -5.85
C TYR A 155 18.61 3.36 -4.85
N LEU A 156 18.66 2.92 -3.59
CA LEU A 156 17.66 3.28 -2.58
C LEU A 156 17.93 4.67 -2.03
N THR A 157 17.26 5.64 -2.63
CA THR A 157 17.14 7.02 -2.15
C THR A 157 15.91 7.21 -1.28
N ILE A 158 15.78 8.36 -0.60
CA ILE A 158 14.58 8.68 0.19
C ILE A 158 13.30 8.59 -0.65
N PRO A 159 13.24 9.16 -1.87
CA PRO A 159 12.06 9.02 -2.72
C PRO A 159 11.80 7.59 -3.19
N THR A 160 12.85 6.78 -3.40
CA THR A 160 12.70 5.36 -3.74
C THR A 160 12.09 4.59 -2.56
N MET A 161 12.57 4.82 -1.33
CA MET A 161 12.00 4.20 -0.13
C MET A 161 10.52 4.57 0.06
N ALA A 162 10.16 5.84 -0.19
CA ALA A 162 8.77 6.30 -0.16
C ALA A 162 7.90 5.63 -1.24
N LEU A 163 8.41 5.48 -2.46
CA LEU A 163 7.73 4.77 -3.55
C LEU A 163 7.42 3.32 -3.15
N SER A 164 8.39 2.61 -2.56
CA SER A 164 8.23 1.22 -2.12
C SER A 164 7.17 1.10 -1.02
N ALA A 165 7.11 2.06 -0.08
CA ALA A 165 6.08 2.12 0.95
C ALA A 165 4.68 2.36 0.36
N PHE A 166 4.53 3.34 -0.55
CA PHE A 166 3.23 3.62 -1.20
C PHE A 166 2.75 2.43 -2.03
N ALA A 167 3.63 1.80 -2.81
CA ALA A 167 3.29 0.62 -3.61
C ALA A 167 2.84 -0.56 -2.73
N LEU A 168 3.49 -0.75 -1.58
CA LEU A 168 3.09 -1.78 -0.62
C LEU A 168 1.73 -1.46 0.02
N VAL A 169 1.48 -0.21 0.42
CA VAL A 169 0.18 0.21 0.94
C VAL A 169 -0.93 -0.04 -0.08
N VAL A 170 -0.74 0.33 -1.35
CA VAL A 170 -1.70 0.06 -2.42
C VAL A 170 -1.94 -1.45 -2.54
N SER A 171 -0.89 -2.26 -2.57
CA SER A 171 -0.98 -3.72 -2.72
C SER A 171 -1.76 -4.37 -1.56
N LEU A 172 -1.50 -3.95 -0.32
CA LEU A 172 -2.20 -4.44 0.86
C LEU A 172 -3.67 -4.02 0.86
N VAL A 173 -3.96 -2.74 0.60
CA VAL A 173 -5.32 -2.21 0.60
C VAL A 173 -6.20 -2.86 -0.49
N LEU A 174 -5.60 -3.25 -1.62
CA LEU A 174 -6.30 -3.96 -2.70
C LEU A 174 -6.47 -5.47 -2.42
N THR A 175 -5.72 -6.05 -1.49
CA THR A 175 -5.83 -7.48 -1.13
C THR A 175 -7.02 -7.69 -0.19
N ARG A 176 -8.08 -8.33 -0.70
CA ARG A 176 -9.31 -8.61 0.03
C ARG A 176 -9.47 -10.12 0.22
N ALA A 177 -9.79 -10.55 1.44
CA ALA A 177 -10.30 -11.90 1.65
C ALA A 177 -11.60 -12.06 0.86
N GLY A 178 -11.76 -13.20 0.19
CA GLY A 178 -13.04 -13.60 -0.34
C GLY A 178 -14.04 -13.69 0.81
N GLN A 179 -15.26 -13.18 0.60
CA GLN A 179 -16.34 -13.51 1.52
C GLN A 179 -16.43 -15.04 1.62
N PRO A 180 -16.50 -15.63 2.82
CA PRO A 180 -16.84 -17.03 2.95
C PRO A 180 -18.11 -17.25 2.14
N ARG A 181 -18.11 -18.19 1.18
CA ARG A 181 -19.35 -18.60 0.53
C ARG A 181 -20.30 -18.95 1.66
N ARG A 182 -21.36 -18.15 1.89
CA ARG A 182 -22.41 -18.53 2.84
C ARG A 182 -22.79 -19.95 2.45
N PRO A 183 -22.77 -20.92 3.38
CA PRO A 183 -23.37 -22.21 3.12
C PRO A 183 -24.77 -21.90 2.58
N VAL A 184 -25.10 -22.45 1.42
CA VAL A 184 -26.49 -22.42 0.95
C VAL A 184 -27.28 -23.11 2.05
N GLN A 185 -28.02 -22.31 2.81
CA GLN A 185 -28.82 -22.81 3.90
C GLN A 185 -30.00 -23.48 3.20
N LEU A 186 -29.87 -24.79 2.98
CA LEU A 186 -30.99 -25.62 2.55
C LEU A 186 -31.92 -25.67 3.76
N GLU A 187 -32.84 -24.70 3.85
CA GLU A 187 -33.94 -24.78 4.80
C GLU A 187 -34.69 -26.09 4.54
N GLY A 188 -34.92 -26.82 5.63
CA GLY A 188 -35.37 -28.20 5.60
C GLY A 188 -36.61 -28.39 4.75
N VAL A 189 -36.51 -29.32 3.80
CA VAL A 189 -37.65 -29.95 3.15
C VAL A 189 -38.42 -30.69 4.26
N SER A 190 -39.54 -30.14 4.71
CA SER A 190 -40.54 -30.93 5.42
C SER A 190 -41.29 -31.75 4.37
N ASP A 191 -41.25 -33.06 4.56
CA ASP A 191 -41.97 -34.06 3.79
C ASP A 191 -43.46 -33.69 3.70
N GLY A 192 -43.96 -33.37 2.50
CA GLY A 192 -45.38 -33.06 2.27
C GLY A 192 -45.65 -32.09 1.12
N ASP A 193 -45.94 -32.65 -0.05
CA ASP A 193 -46.68 -32.14 -1.21
C ASP A 193 -46.41 -30.71 -1.75
N ASP A 194 -46.05 -30.71 -3.05
CA ASP A 194 -46.33 -29.68 -4.05
C ASP A 194 -46.14 -28.20 -3.65
N GLN A 195 -44.97 -27.63 -3.96
CA GLN A 195 -44.89 -26.37 -4.73
C GLN A 195 -43.46 -25.93 -5.09
N VAL A 196 -43.37 -25.37 -6.30
CA VAL A 196 -42.25 -24.73 -7.00
C VAL A 196 -41.23 -24.06 -6.06
N ALA A 197 -39.98 -24.54 -6.09
CA ALA A 197 -38.85 -23.93 -5.38
C ALA A 197 -38.57 -22.51 -5.90
N SER A 198 -38.74 -21.50 -5.03
CA SER A 198 -38.25 -20.14 -5.29
C SER A 198 -36.98 -19.90 -4.47
N VAL A 199 -35.86 -19.73 -5.17
CA VAL A 199 -34.56 -19.38 -4.56
C VAL A 199 -34.60 -17.90 -4.18
N LEU A 200 -34.91 -17.59 -2.92
CA LEU A 200 -34.85 -16.21 -2.43
C LEU A 200 -33.41 -15.84 -2.06
N VAL A 201 -32.67 -15.25 -3.01
CA VAL A 201 -31.38 -14.63 -2.73
C VAL A 201 -31.64 -13.30 -2.01
N ALA A 202 -31.33 -13.23 -0.71
CA ALA A 202 -31.45 -11.98 0.04
C ALA A 202 -30.51 -10.90 -0.55
N PRO A 203 -30.98 -9.66 -0.74
CA PRO A 203 -30.15 -8.60 -1.34
C PRO A 203 -29.02 -8.18 -0.40
N PRO A 204 -27.85 -7.76 -0.94
CA PRO A 204 -26.76 -7.24 -0.14
C PRO A 204 -27.21 -5.99 0.62
N ARG A 205 -27.03 -5.97 1.95
CA ARG A 205 -27.16 -4.75 2.74
C ARG A 205 -26.01 -3.83 2.35
N ARG A 206 -26.38 -2.61 1.93
CA ARG A 206 -25.48 -1.53 1.52
C ARG A 206 -24.56 -1.09 2.66
#